data_AF-A0AAD2FH33-F1
#
_entry.id   AF-A0AAD2FH33-F1
#
_cell.length_a   1.000
_cell.length_b   1.000
_cell.length_c   1.000
_cell.angle_alpha   90.00
_cell.angle_beta   90.00
_cell.angle_gamma   90.00
#
_symmetry.space_group_name_H-M   'P 1'
#
loop_
_entity.id
_entity.type
_entity.pdbx_description
1 polymer ?
#
loop_
_entity_poly.entity_id
_entity_poly.type
_entity_poly.pdbx_seq_one_letter_code
_entity_poly.pdbx_strand_id
1 'polypeptide(L)'
;MGQRRRGKCTPKTCCCVFCCLLITTITGILVWYFMLFKTEDQGPASCGDCFCIVGEGEVCPSEAPNSNVTTDLVDIYVKRQTIANPYDLSCDPFSNTNCRTSPAQDENLLGLGDTAVCAIHAVDPAAECQESSYNLKSYASQEEAEAAGGVVTHLGHCGVCSTLQDLAVYLQNPTLATEGKFCSAKNTISIEGGAACYLNLGMTEACAKVWAEAEFHTFKECFTECFLKDITQDQANNGPFPECALNSCLQCDADNSAETLAKIAGRTMRRSGLLSPVARKCDEIAMIEHQRCPQTTPL
;
A
#
# COMPACT_ATOMS: atom_id res chain seq x y z
N MET A 1 55.81 -24.95 -14.39
CA MET A 1 55.45 -25.88 -13.29
C MET A 1 55.56 -25.14 -11.97
N GLY A 2 54.45 -24.65 -11.41
CA GLY A 2 54.43 -23.95 -10.11
C GLY A 2 53.65 -24.76 -9.08
N GLN A 3 54.34 -25.38 -8.13
CA GLN A 3 53.72 -26.14 -7.04
C GLN A 3 52.98 -25.19 -6.07
N ARG A 4 51.65 -25.26 -6.07
CA ARG A 4 50.82 -24.66 -5.02
C ARG A 4 51.04 -25.41 -3.70
N ARG A 5 51.68 -24.75 -2.73
CA ARG A 5 51.77 -25.22 -1.34
C ARG A 5 50.38 -25.16 -0.70
N ARG A 6 49.75 -26.32 -0.45
CA ARG A 6 48.56 -26.42 0.39
C ARG A 6 49.00 -26.35 1.85
N GLY A 7 48.78 -25.21 2.50
CA GLY A 7 48.95 -25.07 3.95
C GLY A 7 47.97 -25.98 4.69
N LYS A 8 48.48 -26.86 5.56
CA LYS A 8 47.66 -27.70 6.43
C LYS A 8 47.09 -26.83 7.56
N CYS A 9 45.79 -26.56 7.54
CA CYS A 9 45.10 -26.02 8.71
C CYS A 9 45.04 -27.11 9.79
N THR A 10 45.41 -26.78 11.02
CA THR A 10 45.29 -27.68 12.16
C THR A 10 43.84 -27.70 12.67
N PRO A 11 43.35 -28.83 13.22
CA PRO A 11 41.92 -29.01 13.55
C PRO A 11 41.34 -27.96 14.50
N LYS A 12 42.16 -27.39 15.39
CA LYS A 12 41.74 -26.38 16.36
C LYS A 12 41.41 -25.03 15.73
N THR A 13 42.10 -24.65 14.66
CA THR A 13 41.93 -23.33 14.03
C THR A 13 40.73 -23.31 13.07
N CYS A 14 40.43 -24.44 12.41
CA CYS A 14 39.24 -24.55 11.55
C CYS A 14 37.92 -24.55 12.35
N CYS A 15 37.90 -25.12 13.56
CA CYS A 15 36.71 -25.15 14.41
C CYS A 15 36.29 -23.74 14.87
N CYS A 16 37.27 -22.87 15.14
CA CYS A 16 37.03 -21.50 15.60
C CYS A 16 36.42 -20.61 14.51
N VAL A 17 36.90 -20.71 13.26
CA VAL A 17 36.38 -19.91 12.13
C VAL A 17 34.95 -20.33 11.76
N PHE A 18 34.67 -21.64 11.71
CA PHE A 18 33.31 -22.12 11.44
C PHE A 18 32.32 -21.73 12.54
N CYS A 19 32.74 -21.79 13.81
CA CYS A 19 31.89 -21.39 14.92
C CYS A 19 31.60 -19.88 14.90
N CYS A 20 32.60 -19.02 14.62
CA CYS A 20 32.39 -17.59 14.45
C CYS A 20 31.44 -17.26 13.30
N LEU A 21 31.63 -17.87 12.11
CA LEU A 21 30.76 -17.64 10.96
C LEU A 21 29.32 -18.10 11.22
N LEU A 22 29.15 -19.23 11.91
CA LEU A 22 27.84 -19.73 12.30
C LEU A 22 27.17 -18.76 13.28
N ILE A 23 27.89 -18.30 14.30
CA ILE A 23 27.36 -17.36 15.30
C ILE A 23 26.98 -16.04 14.64
N THR A 24 27.82 -15.46 13.78
CA THR A 24 27.49 -14.21 13.06
C THR A 24 26.32 -14.36 12.12
N THR A 25 26.16 -15.54 11.50
CA THR A 25 25.01 -15.83 10.64
C THR A 25 23.74 -15.97 11.47
N ILE A 26 23.80 -16.69 12.59
CA ILE A 26 22.64 -16.87 13.49
C ILE A 26 22.25 -15.54 14.11
N THR A 27 23.19 -14.73 14.61
CA THR A 27 22.86 -13.41 15.14
C THR A 27 22.35 -12.48 14.05
N GLY A 28 22.91 -12.52 12.84
CA GLY A 28 22.37 -11.79 11.69
C GLY A 28 20.92 -12.19 11.38
N ILE A 29 20.62 -13.49 11.35
CA ILE A 29 19.26 -14.01 11.14
C ILE A 29 18.32 -13.60 12.27
N LEU A 30 18.75 -13.71 13.53
CA LEU A 30 17.91 -13.35 14.67
C LEU A 30 17.65 -11.85 14.73
N VAL A 31 18.66 -11.01 14.46
CA VAL A 31 18.48 -9.55 14.38
C VAL A 31 17.56 -9.20 13.22
N TRP A 32 17.73 -9.82 12.05
CA TRP A 32 16.84 -9.64 10.91
C TRP A 32 15.41 -10.09 11.25
N TYR A 33 15.24 -11.24 11.92
CA TYR A 33 13.95 -11.73 12.39
C TYR A 33 13.31 -10.74 13.38
N PHE A 34 14.03 -10.29 14.40
CA PHE A 34 13.50 -9.34 15.37
C PHE A 34 13.19 -7.96 14.74
N MET A 35 13.96 -7.51 13.74
CA MET A 35 13.64 -6.29 13.01
C MET A 35 12.38 -6.43 12.15
N LEU A 36 12.09 -7.62 11.62
CA LEU A 36 10.93 -7.84 10.75
C LEU A 36 9.65 -8.27 11.46
N PHE A 37 9.75 -8.91 12.63
CA PHE A 37 8.61 -9.54 13.29
C PHE A 37 8.21 -8.92 14.63
N LYS A 38 8.80 -7.77 15.01
CA LYS A 38 8.50 -7.08 16.29
C LYS A 38 7.47 -5.94 16.15
N THR A 39 6.61 -5.95 15.13
CA THR A 39 5.46 -5.03 15.09
C THR A 39 4.26 -5.73 15.70
N GLU A 40 3.98 -5.42 16.95
CA GLU A 40 2.67 -5.69 17.55
C GLU A 40 1.63 -4.91 16.74
N ASP A 41 0.60 -5.63 16.28
CA ASP A 41 -0.38 -5.12 15.35
C ASP A 41 -1.20 -4.01 16.03
N GLN A 42 -0.91 -2.74 15.71
CA GLN A 42 -1.48 -1.59 16.42
C GLN A 42 -2.95 -1.29 16.05
N GLY A 43 -3.58 -2.12 15.20
CA GLY A 43 -4.90 -1.82 14.66
C GLY A 43 -4.93 -0.46 13.93
N PRO A 44 -6.13 0.08 13.66
CA PRO A 44 -6.29 1.45 13.19
C PRO A 44 -5.70 2.46 14.17
N ALA A 45 -4.94 3.44 13.66
CA ALA A 45 -4.44 4.52 14.50
C ALA A 45 -5.58 5.43 14.97
N SER A 46 -5.38 6.03 16.14
CA SER A 46 -6.25 7.05 16.72
C SER A 46 -5.43 8.28 17.12
N CYS A 47 -6.09 9.42 17.19
CA CYS A 47 -5.55 10.68 17.70
C CYS A 47 -6.38 11.11 18.92
N GLY A 48 -5.89 10.76 20.11
CA GLY A 48 -6.69 10.86 21.35
C GLY A 48 -7.88 9.89 21.28
N ASP A 49 -9.08 10.41 21.49
CA ASP A 49 -10.33 9.62 21.43
C ASP A 49 -10.94 9.54 20.02
N CYS A 50 -10.25 10.05 18.99
CA CYS A 50 -10.75 10.10 17.62
C CYS A 50 -10.02 9.14 16.69
N PHE A 51 -10.70 8.58 15.69
CA PHE A 51 -10.10 7.71 14.66
C PHE A 51 -9.32 8.49 13.58
N CYS A 52 -9.34 9.82 13.64
CA CYS A 52 -8.68 10.73 12.71
C CYS A 52 -8.17 11.97 13.46
N ILE A 53 -7.35 12.77 12.78
CA ILE A 53 -6.84 14.06 13.28
C ILE A 53 -7.91 15.12 13.01
N VAL A 54 -8.43 15.72 14.08
CA VAL A 54 -9.42 16.81 14.02
C VAL A 54 -8.71 18.16 13.96
N GLY A 55 -9.27 19.12 13.22
CA GLY A 55 -8.79 20.49 13.23
C GLY A 55 -8.99 21.18 14.59
N GLU A 56 -8.31 22.31 14.80
CA GLU A 56 -8.46 23.09 16.02
C GLU A 56 -9.92 23.58 16.17
N GLY A 57 -10.58 23.15 17.24
CA GLY A 57 -11.99 23.49 17.51
C GLY A 57 -13.02 22.61 16.79
N GLU A 58 -12.58 21.61 16.02
CA GLU A 58 -13.47 20.63 15.39
C GLU A 58 -13.80 19.47 16.34
N VAL A 59 -14.94 18.84 16.08
CA VAL A 59 -15.41 17.68 16.86
C VAL A 59 -15.11 16.42 16.07
N CYS A 60 -14.64 15.38 16.74
CA CYS A 60 -14.46 14.07 16.12
C CYS A 60 -15.78 13.60 15.47
N PRO A 61 -15.77 13.16 14.21
CA PRO A 61 -16.97 12.62 13.58
C PRO A 61 -17.58 11.50 14.42
N SER A 62 -18.90 11.51 14.57
CA SER A 62 -19.61 10.47 15.34
C SER A 62 -19.61 9.12 14.64
N GLU A 63 -19.40 9.11 13.33
CA GLU A 63 -19.39 7.92 12.49
C GLU A 63 -18.01 7.74 11.88
N ALA A 64 -17.39 6.60 12.15
CA ALA A 64 -16.20 6.16 11.44
C ALA A 64 -16.59 5.56 10.08
N PRO A 65 -15.67 5.56 9.09
CA PRO A 65 -15.87 4.85 7.85
C PRO A 65 -16.24 3.38 8.11
N ASN A 66 -17.16 2.85 7.32
CA ASN A 66 -17.62 1.47 7.48
C ASN A 66 -16.50 0.49 7.12
N SER A 67 -15.83 -0.04 8.14
CA SER A 67 -14.78 -1.05 8.00
C SER A 67 -15.31 -2.49 8.15
N ASN A 68 -16.63 -2.70 8.01
CA ASN A 68 -17.23 -4.01 8.21
C ASN A 68 -16.96 -4.90 6.99
N VAL A 69 -15.75 -5.45 6.94
CA VAL A 69 -15.29 -6.36 5.90
C VAL A 69 -15.84 -7.74 6.18
N THR A 70 -16.77 -8.19 5.34
CA THR A 70 -17.27 -9.55 5.40
C THR A 70 -16.44 -10.45 4.47
N THR A 71 -16.20 -11.70 4.86
CA THR A 71 -15.38 -12.64 4.06
C THR A 71 -15.95 -12.86 2.66
N ASP A 72 -17.26 -12.76 2.53
CA ASP A 72 -17.98 -12.90 1.28
C ASP A 72 -17.89 -11.69 0.35
N LEU A 73 -17.70 -10.47 0.88
CA LEU A 73 -17.38 -9.29 0.08
C LEU A 73 -16.02 -9.47 -0.59
N VAL A 74 -15.03 -9.84 0.22
CA VAL A 74 -13.66 -10.11 -0.22
C VAL A 74 -13.60 -11.22 -1.26
N ASP A 75 -14.31 -12.34 -1.04
CA ASP A 75 -14.37 -13.44 -2.00
C ASP A 75 -14.94 -13.00 -3.36
N ILE A 76 -15.92 -12.07 -3.36
CA ILE A 76 -16.49 -11.55 -4.60
C ILE A 76 -15.48 -10.67 -5.36
N TYR A 77 -14.79 -9.78 -4.66
CA TYR A 77 -13.81 -8.91 -5.29
C TYR A 77 -12.59 -9.66 -5.83
N VAL A 78 -12.12 -10.71 -5.16
CA VAL A 78 -10.94 -11.48 -5.60
C VAL A 78 -11.27 -12.49 -6.71
N LYS A 79 -12.34 -13.27 -6.55
CA LYS A 79 -12.53 -14.49 -7.36
C LYS A 79 -13.53 -14.34 -8.50
N ARG A 80 -14.34 -13.28 -8.46
CA ARG A 80 -15.65 -13.26 -9.13
C ARG A 80 -15.91 -12.00 -9.93
N GLN A 81 -15.02 -11.01 -9.87
CA GLN A 81 -15.10 -9.80 -10.67
C GLN A 81 -13.82 -9.59 -11.47
N THR A 82 -13.97 -9.47 -12.78
CA THR A 82 -12.85 -9.29 -13.71
C THR A 82 -12.84 -7.88 -14.26
N ILE A 83 -11.70 -7.20 -14.15
CA ILE A 83 -11.53 -5.88 -14.76
C ILE A 83 -11.40 -5.98 -16.29
N ALA A 84 -12.16 -5.18 -17.02
CA ALA A 84 -12.17 -5.17 -18.49
C ALA A 84 -11.19 -4.16 -19.09
N ASN A 85 -10.83 -3.11 -18.36
CA ASN A 85 -9.92 -2.05 -18.80
C ASN A 85 -8.82 -1.74 -17.75
N PRO A 86 -7.95 -2.72 -17.43
CA PRO A 86 -6.92 -2.53 -16.41
C PRO A 86 -5.95 -1.40 -16.78
N TYR A 87 -5.47 -0.70 -15.75
CA TYR A 87 -4.33 0.19 -15.85
C TYR A 87 -3.05 -0.63 -15.63
N ASP A 88 -2.07 -0.43 -16.50
CA ASP A 88 -0.75 -1.05 -16.44
C ASP A 88 0.37 0.00 -16.35
N LEU A 89 1.56 -0.40 -15.93
CA LEU A 89 2.73 0.46 -15.76
C LEU A 89 4.04 -0.25 -16.16
N SER A 90 4.58 0.13 -17.31
CA SER A 90 5.79 -0.48 -17.87
C SER A 90 7.10 0.20 -17.41
N CYS A 91 7.03 1.33 -16.72
CA CYS A 91 8.15 2.12 -16.25
C CYS A 91 8.14 2.30 -14.73
N ASP A 92 9.27 2.77 -14.18
CA ASP A 92 9.39 3.17 -12.78
C ASP A 92 9.07 4.67 -12.65
N PRO A 93 7.99 5.06 -11.95
CA PRO A 93 7.58 6.46 -11.83
C PRO A 93 8.46 7.28 -10.88
N PHE A 94 9.28 6.64 -10.06
CA PHE A 94 10.18 7.31 -9.12
C PHE A 94 11.52 7.68 -9.75
N SER A 95 11.95 6.97 -10.79
CA SER A 95 13.14 7.33 -11.58
C SER A 95 12.84 8.02 -12.90
N ASN A 96 11.60 7.99 -13.38
CA ASN A 96 11.19 8.59 -14.64
C ASN A 96 9.93 9.47 -14.50
N THR A 97 10.12 10.79 -14.52
CA THR A 97 9.02 11.77 -14.44
C THR A 97 8.03 11.72 -15.61
N ASN A 98 8.43 11.11 -16.73
CA ASN A 98 7.58 10.88 -17.90
C ASN A 98 6.88 9.52 -17.86
N CYS A 99 7.02 8.76 -16.77
CA CYS A 99 6.31 7.51 -16.60
C CYS A 99 4.80 7.76 -16.56
N ARG A 100 4.05 6.98 -17.34
CA ARG A 100 2.60 7.09 -17.49
C ARG A 100 2.00 5.70 -17.51
N THR A 101 0.79 5.59 -16.97
CA THR A 101 0.00 4.35 -17.04
C THR A 101 -0.45 4.08 -18.48
N SER A 102 -0.84 2.83 -18.75
CA SER A 102 -1.55 2.44 -19.95
C SER A 102 -2.92 1.84 -19.57
N PRO A 103 -4.06 2.44 -19.95
CA PRO A 103 -4.18 3.72 -20.63
C PRO A 103 -3.64 4.88 -19.77
N ALA A 104 -3.29 6.00 -20.42
CA ALA A 104 -2.82 7.19 -19.71
C ALA A 104 -3.94 7.77 -18.83
N GLN A 105 -3.60 8.15 -17.61
CA GLN A 105 -4.47 8.93 -16.72
C GLN A 105 -4.72 10.33 -17.29
N ASP A 106 -5.93 10.85 -17.06
CA ASP A 106 -6.28 12.22 -17.47
C ASP A 106 -5.61 13.23 -16.51
N GLU A 107 -4.72 14.06 -17.04
CA GLU A 107 -3.97 15.06 -16.26
C GLU A 107 -4.89 16.13 -15.64
N ASN A 108 -6.07 16.40 -16.23
CA ASN A 108 -7.03 17.32 -15.61
C ASN A 108 -7.64 16.71 -14.35
N LEU A 109 -7.97 15.41 -14.38
CA LEU A 109 -8.52 14.70 -13.23
C LEU A 109 -7.45 14.44 -12.16
N LEU A 110 -6.20 14.22 -12.57
CA LEU A 110 -5.05 14.17 -11.65
C LEU A 110 -4.92 15.47 -10.85
N GLY A 111 -5.11 16.63 -11.49
CA GLY A 111 -5.05 17.95 -10.85
C GLY A 111 -6.17 18.24 -9.85
N LEU A 112 -7.24 17.43 -9.81
CA LEU A 112 -8.34 17.57 -8.87
C LEU A 112 -8.09 16.88 -7.52
N GLY A 113 -7.02 16.09 -7.41
CA GLY A 113 -6.67 15.38 -6.17
C GLY A 113 -7.83 14.51 -5.67
N ASP A 114 -8.23 14.70 -4.42
CA ASP A 114 -9.29 13.91 -3.76
C ASP A 114 -10.72 14.39 -4.12
N THR A 115 -10.86 15.44 -4.95
CA THR A 115 -12.16 15.85 -5.51
C THR A 115 -12.60 14.90 -6.64
N ALA A 116 -11.64 14.45 -7.46
CA ALA A 116 -11.90 13.41 -8.45
C ALA A 116 -12.27 12.10 -7.77
N VAL A 117 -12.91 11.21 -8.50
CA VAL A 117 -13.28 9.87 -8.01
C VAL A 117 -13.00 8.80 -9.06
N CYS A 118 -12.82 7.57 -8.60
CA CYS A 118 -12.79 6.40 -9.46
C CYS A 118 -14.04 5.54 -9.20
N ALA A 119 -14.81 5.34 -10.27
CA ALA A 119 -16.02 4.55 -10.24
C ALA A 119 -15.91 3.29 -11.11
N ILE A 120 -16.67 2.28 -10.72
CA ILE A 120 -16.85 1.05 -11.48
C ILE A 120 -18.15 1.08 -12.28
N HIS A 121 -18.14 0.43 -13.43
CA HIS A 121 -19.29 0.24 -14.31
C HIS A 121 -19.33 -1.20 -14.81
N ALA A 122 -20.44 -1.90 -14.59
CA ALA A 122 -20.65 -3.27 -15.08
C ALA A 122 -20.58 -3.30 -16.61
N VAL A 123 -19.85 -4.27 -17.16
CA VAL A 123 -19.82 -4.49 -18.62
C VAL A 123 -21.14 -5.08 -19.09
N ASP A 124 -21.67 -6.05 -18.33
CA ASP A 124 -22.98 -6.65 -18.57
C ASP A 124 -23.83 -6.50 -17.29
N PRO A 125 -24.85 -5.63 -17.28
CA PRO A 125 -25.69 -5.41 -16.11
C PRO A 125 -26.66 -6.57 -15.87
N ALA A 126 -26.81 -7.50 -16.83
CA ALA A 126 -27.61 -8.71 -16.66
C ALA A 126 -26.80 -9.87 -16.07
N ALA A 127 -25.47 -9.76 -16.02
CA ALA A 127 -24.63 -10.77 -15.40
C ALA A 127 -24.86 -10.84 -13.89
N GLU A 128 -24.86 -12.05 -13.34
CA GLU A 128 -24.77 -12.20 -11.90
C GLU A 128 -23.46 -11.58 -11.42
N CYS A 129 -23.54 -10.78 -10.37
CA CYS A 129 -22.43 -10.11 -9.72
C CYS A 129 -21.19 -11.01 -9.43
N GLN A 130 -21.42 -12.32 -9.31
CA GLN A 130 -20.39 -13.32 -9.02
C GLN A 130 -19.55 -13.72 -10.24
N GLU A 131 -19.93 -13.31 -11.45
CA GLU A 131 -19.17 -13.58 -12.69
C GLU A 131 -19.12 -12.33 -13.59
N SER A 132 -19.43 -11.15 -13.03
CA SER A 132 -19.51 -9.90 -13.78
C SER A 132 -18.13 -9.31 -14.06
N SER A 133 -17.92 -8.79 -15.26
CA SER A 133 -16.80 -7.89 -15.54
C SER A 133 -17.19 -6.43 -15.35
N TYR A 134 -16.20 -5.58 -15.06
CA TYR A 134 -16.42 -4.15 -14.85
C TYR A 134 -15.33 -3.31 -15.52
N ASN A 135 -15.67 -2.07 -15.84
CA ASN A 135 -14.73 -1.03 -16.25
C ASN A 135 -14.50 -0.05 -15.10
N LEU A 136 -13.28 0.46 -15.01
CA LEU A 136 -12.93 1.63 -14.21
C LEU A 136 -13.09 2.91 -15.04
N LYS A 137 -13.60 3.98 -14.42
CA LYS A 137 -13.59 5.32 -15.01
C LYS A 137 -13.42 6.39 -13.94
N SER A 138 -12.57 7.36 -14.27
CA SER A 138 -12.36 8.54 -13.43
C SER A 138 -13.40 9.61 -13.77
N TYR A 139 -13.86 10.33 -12.75
CA TYR A 139 -14.80 11.45 -12.87
C TYR A 139 -14.28 12.65 -12.06
N ALA A 140 -14.74 13.86 -12.39
CA ALA A 140 -14.30 15.05 -11.67
C ALA A 140 -14.91 15.17 -10.27
N SER A 141 -16.01 14.45 -10.01
CA SER A 141 -16.72 14.43 -8.73
C SER A 141 -17.53 13.15 -8.56
N GLN A 142 -17.97 12.89 -7.31
CA GLN A 142 -18.88 11.78 -7.01
C GLN A 142 -20.23 11.94 -7.73
N GLU A 143 -20.76 13.17 -7.77
CA GLU A 143 -22.04 13.46 -8.42
C GLU A 143 -22.00 13.15 -9.92
N GLU A 144 -20.89 13.44 -10.59
CA GLU A 144 -20.71 13.09 -12.01
C GLU A 144 -20.65 11.58 -12.24
N ALA A 145 -19.97 10.84 -11.36
CA ALA A 145 -19.89 9.38 -11.44
C ALA A 145 -21.27 8.75 -11.27
N GLU A 146 -22.01 9.17 -10.25
CA GLU A 146 -23.35 8.67 -9.95
C GLU A 146 -24.37 9.04 -11.05
N ALA A 147 -24.30 10.25 -11.58
CA ALA A 147 -25.14 10.67 -12.71
C ALA A 147 -24.86 9.85 -13.99
N ALA A 148 -23.64 9.34 -14.15
CA ALA A 148 -23.26 8.42 -15.21
C ALA A 148 -23.60 6.94 -14.89
N GLY A 149 -24.23 6.67 -13.74
CA GLY A 149 -24.59 5.33 -13.27
C GLY A 149 -23.40 4.48 -12.81
N GLY A 150 -22.28 5.12 -12.49
CA GLY A 150 -21.12 4.49 -11.86
C GLY A 150 -21.28 4.42 -10.34
N VAL A 151 -20.62 3.43 -9.72
CA VAL A 151 -20.50 3.36 -8.26
C VAL A 151 -19.08 3.74 -7.87
N VAL A 152 -18.93 4.79 -7.06
CA VAL A 152 -17.63 5.26 -6.57
C VAL A 152 -17.02 4.22 -5.63
N THR A 153 -15.74 3.92 -5.84
CA THR A 153 -15.00 2.93 -5.03
C THR A 153 -13.83 3.53 -4.27
N HIS A 154 -13.34 4.69 -4.69
CA HIS A 154 -12.38 5.51 -3.94
C HIS A 154 -12.37 6.96 -4.47
N LEU A 155 -11.93 7.88 -3.61
CA LEU A 155 -11.55 9.24 -4.01
C LEU A 155 -10.25 9.22 -4.82
N GLY A 156 -10.01 10.27 -5.59
CA GLY A 156 -8.94 10.34 -6.58
C GLY A 156 -9.26 9.63 -7.89
N HIS A 157 -8.50 9.93 -8.94
CA HIS A 157 -8.60 9.26 -10.24
C HIS A 157 -8.28 7.76 -10.15
N CYS A 158 -8.69 6.99 -11.16
CA CYS A 158 -8.30 5.59 -11.31
C CYS A 158 -6.82 5.43 -11.68
N GLY A 159 -6.21 4.33 -11.27
CA GLY A 159 -4.80 3.99 -11.50
C GLY A 159 -4.56 2.50 -11.32
N VAL A 160 -3.28 2.10 -11.24
CA VAL A 160 -2.89 0.69 -11.29
C VAL A 160 -3.37 -0.14 -10.10
N CYS A 161 -3.68 0.48 -8.97
CA CYS A 161 -4.21 -0.17 -7.76
C CYS A 161 -5.72 0.01 -7.59
N SER A 162 -6.42 0.52 -8.60
CA SER A 162 -7.84 0.86 -8.48
C SER A 162 -8.80 -0.32 -8.65
N THR A 163 -8.27 -1.51 -8.95
CA THR A 163 -9.08 -2.72 -9.10
C THR A 163 -9.76 -3.12 -7.79
N LEU A 164 -10.86 -3.85 -7.89
CA LEU A 164 -11.54 -4.44 -6.74
C LEU A 164 -10.70 -5.56 -6.10
N GLN A 165 -9.87 -6.25 -6.89
CA GLN A 165 -8.89 -7.21 -6.38
C GLN A 165 -7.90 -6.52 -5.43
N ASP A 166 -7.34 -5.37 -5.82
CA ASP A 166 -6.41 -4.62 -4.98
C ASP A 166 -7.11 -4.03 -3.74
N LEU A 167 -8.37 -3.60 -3.87
CA LEU A 167 -9.19 -3.24 -2.72
C LEU A 167 -9.36 -4.42 -1.76
N ALA A 168 -9.59 -5.63 -2.26
CA ALA A 168 -9.75 -6.81 -1.43
C ALA A 168 -8.49 -7.11 -0.60
N VAL A 169 -7.29 -6.81 -1.12
CA VAL A 169 -6.05 -6.91 -0.35
C VAL A 169 -6.06 -5.93 0.82
N TYR A 170 -6.47 -4.67 0.63
CA TYR A 170 -6.59 -3.71 1.74
C TYR A 170 -7.64 -4.14 2.77
N LEU A 171 -8.75 -4.72 2.31
CA LEU A 171 -9.82 -5.22 3.18
C LEU A 171 -9.38 -6.44 4.01
N GLN A 172 -8.57 -7.33 3.43
CA GLN A 172 -8.04 -8.52 4.11
C GLN A 172 -6.89 -8.18 5.07
N ASN A 173 -6.14 -7.12 4.79
CA ASN A 173 -4.95 -6.71 5.52
C ASN A 173 -5.16 -5.29 6.05
N PRO A 174 -6.02 -5.08 7.07
CA PRO A 174 -6.26 -3.76 7.67
C PRO A 174 -4.99 -3.14 8.25
N THR A 175 -3.98 -3.96 8.49
CA THR A 175 -2.66 -3.57 8.96
C THR A 175 -1.59 -3.80 7.91
N LEU A 176 -1.90 -3.60 6.61
CA LEU A 176 -0.97 -3.70 5.48
C LEU A 176 0.39 -3.01 5.71
N ALA A 177 0.49 -2.08 6.66
CA ALA A 177 1.78 -1.59 7.14
C ALA A 177 2.76 -2.72 7.58
N THR A 178 2.30 -3.78 8.25
CA THR A 178 3.14 -4.89 8.71
C THR A 178 3.62 -5.75 7.53
N GLU A 179 2.69 -6.19 6.67
CA GLU A 179 3.00 -6.96 5.46
C GLU A 179 3.83 -6.12 4.49
N GLY A 180 3.54 -4.83 4.39
CA GLY A 180 4.26 -3.84 3.61
C GLY A 180 5.70 -3.68 4.07
N LYS A 181 5.95 -3.57 5.39
CA LYS A 181 7.32 -3.59 5.95
C LYS A 181 8.07 -4.87 5.58
N PHE A 182 7.41 -6.02 5.64
CA PHE A 182 8.00 -7.29 5.23
C PHE A 182 8.36 -7.31 3.73
N CYS A 183 7.46 -6.83 2.86
CA CYS A 183 7.72 -6.71 1.44
C CYS A 183 8.80 -5.65 1.13
N SER A 184 8.84 -4.55 1.88
CA SER A 184 9.84 -3.49 1.80
C SER A 184 11.24 -4.01 2.14
N ALA A 185 11.36 -4.86 3.17
CA ALA A 185 12.61 -5.53 3.48
C ALA A 185 13.10 -6.43 2.32
N LYS A 186 12.18 -7.05 1.56
CA LYS A 186 12.55 -7.81 0.35
C LYS A 186 13.06 -6.89 -0.77
N ASN A 187 12.53 -5.67 -0.89
CA ASN A 187 13.02 -4.68 -1.86
C ASN A 187 14.49 -4.31 -1.65
N THR A 188 14.99 -4.35 -0.41
CA THR A 188 16.42 -4.11 -0.15
C THR A 188 17.35 -5.15 -0.76
N ILE A 189 16.82 -6.34 -1.10
CA ILE A 189 17.55 -7.41 -1.78
C ILE A 189 17.33 -7.29 -3.29
N SER A 190 16.06 -7.21 -3.71
CA SER A 190 15.68 -6.96 -5.10
C SER A 190 14.24 -6.42 -5.18
N ILE A 191 14.01 -5.45 -6.08
CA ILE A 191 12.67 -4.88 -6.32
C ILE A 191 11.72 -5.97 -6.80
N GLU A 192 12.18 -6.90 -7.64
CA GLU A 192 11.37 -8.04 -8.08
C GLU A 192 10.95 -8.95 -6.92
N GLY A 193 11.78 -9.02 -5.87
CA GLY A 193 11.50 -9.80 -4.68
C GLY A 193 10.40 -9.19 -3.82
N GLY A 194 10.36 -7.86 -3.70
CA GLY A 194 9.25 -7.18 -3.02
C GLY A 194 7.99 -7.07 -3.89
N ALA A 195 8.12 -6.90 -5.21
CA ALA A 195 6.97 -6.99 -6.11
C ALA A 195 6.32 -8.37 -6.04
N ALA A 196 7.11 -9.45 -6.08
CA ALA A 196 6.60 -10.80 -5.87
C ALA A 196 5.97 -10.99 -4.46
N CYS A 197 6.46 -10.29 -3.44
CA CYS A 197 5.85 -10.30 -2.11
C CYS A 197 4.44 -9.70 -2.14
N TYR A 198 4.26 -8.51 -2.70
CA TYR A 198 2.94 -7.87 -2.84
C TYR A 198 1.98 -8.67 -3.73
N LEU A 199 2.49 -9.26 -4.81
CA LEU A 199 1.70 -10.17 -5.66
C LEU A 199 1.18 -11.38 -4.87
N ASN A 200 1.99 -11.95 -3.98
CA ASN A 200 1.59 -13.06 -3.12
C ASN A 200 0.57 -12.66 -2.03
N LEU A 201 0.45 -11.37 -1.70
CA LEU A 201 -0.65 -10.84 -0.88
C LEU A 201 -1.97 -10.76 -1.66
N GLY A 202 -1.93 -10.92 -2.98
CA GLY A 202 -3.10 -10.90 -3.86
C GLY A 202 -3.26 -9.64 -4.69
N MET A 203 -2.29 -8.71 -4.68
CA MET A 203 -2.34 -7.51 -5.53
C MET A 203 -2.20 -7.89 -7.01
N THR A 204 -2.69 -7.02 -7.89
CA THR A 204 -2.41 -7.09 -9.32
C THR A 204 -0.94 -6.81 -9.60
N GLU A 205 -0.42 -7.29 -10.74
CA GLU A 205 1.01 -7.14 -11.08
C GLU A 205 1.46 -5.67 -11.13
N ALA A 206 0.67 -4.80 -11.77
CA ALA A 206 0.97 -3.38 -11.88
C ALA A 206 0.93 -2.67 -10.50
N CYS A 207 -0.03 -3.03 -9.64
CA CYS A 207 -0.10 -2.49 -8.28
C CYS A 207 1.07 -2.97 -7.41
N ALA A 208 1.38 -4.27 -7.44
CA ALA A 208 2.49 -4.86 -6.71
C ALA A 208 3.84 -4.24 -7.10
N LYS A 209 4.04 -3.99 -8.39
CA LYS A 209 5.24 -3.35 -8.92
C LYS A 209 5.39 -1.91 -8.41
N VAL A 210 4.36 -1.07 -8.51
CA VAL A 210 4.47 0.33 -8.07
C VAL A 210 4.68 0.45 -6.56
N TRP A 211 4.06 -0.42 -5.76
CA TRP A 211 4.33 -0.49 -4.32
C TRP A 211 5.78 -0.88 -4.03
N ALA A 212 6.33 -1.87 -4.75
CA ALA A 212 7.72 -2.27 -4.59
C ALA A 212 8.71 -1.15 -4.96
N GLU A 213 8.45 -0.44 -6.06
CA GLU A 213 9.24 0.71 -6.49
C GLU A 213 9.15 1.87 -5.49
N ALA A 214 7.97 2.17 -4.96
CA ALA A 214 7.76 3.21 -3.96
C ALA A 214 8.55 2.93 -2.68
N GLU A 215 8.44 1.71 -2.15
CA GLU A 215 9.17 1.28 -0.96
C GLU A 215 10.69 1.30 -1.17
N PHE A 216 11.16 0.89 -2.35
CA PHE A 216 12.58 0.98 -2.69
C PHE A 216 13.06 2.43 -2.80
N HIS A 217 12.24 3.32 -3.36
CA HIS A 217 12.54 4.75 -3.41
C HIS A 217 12.60 5.35 -2.00
N THR A 218 11.60 5.09 -1.15
CA THR A 218 11.60 5.51 0.26
C THR A 218 12.80 4.95 1.00
N PHE A 219 13.19 3.70 0.79
CA PHE A 219 14.40 3.14 1.37
C PHE A 219 15.65 3.93 0.99
N LYS A 220 15.77 4.37 -0.27
CA LYS A 220 16.93 5.15 -0.74
C LYS A 220 16.95 6.57 -0.21
N GLU A 221 15.83 7.29 -0.28
CA GLU A 221 15.76 8.70 0.09
C GLU A 221 15.63 8.90 1.60
N CYS A 222 14.96 7.97 2.29
CA CYS A 222 14.61 8.06 3.71
C CYS A 222 15.36 7.06 4.59
N PHE A 223 16.45 6.43 4.10
CA PHE A 223 17.20 5.39 4.84
C PHE A 223 17.49 5.75 6.30
N THR A 224 17.96 6.99 6.53
CA THR A 224 18.32 7.44 7.88
C THR A 224 17.10 7.54 8.79
N GLU A 225 16.01 8.12 8.29
CA GLU A 225 14.78 8.35 9.05
C GLU A 225 14.03 7.04 9.31
N CYS A 226 13.91 6.19 8.29
CA CYS A 226 13.11 4.96 8.35
C CYS A 226 13.86 3.74 8.89
N PHE A 227 15.17 3.66 8.73
CA PHE A 227 15.92 2.48 9.15
C PHE A 227 16.78 2.75 10.38
N LEU A 228 17.63 3.79 10.34
CA LEU A 228 18.55 4.05 11.46
C LEU A 228 17.82 4.54 12.72
N LYS A 229 16.81 5.40 12.57
CA LYS A 229 16.04 5.90 13.71
C LYS A 229 14.99 4.90 14.19
N ASP A 230 14.27 4.23 13.30
CA ASP A 230 13.21 3.28 13.70
C ASP A 230 13.77 2.10 14.51
N ILE A 231 14.92 1.53 14.08
CA ILE A 231 15.62 0.46 14.82
C ILE A 231 16.05 0.89 16.23
N THR A 232 16.32 2.18 16.44
CA THR A 232 16.88 2.69 17.69
C THR A 232 15.87 3.34 18.61
N GLN A 233 14.67 3.68 18.12
CA GLN A 233 13.74 4.56 18.83
C GLN A 233 12.31 4.03 18.99
N ASP A 234 11.95 2.89 18.38
CA ASP A 234 10.62 2.23 18.52
C ASP A 234 9.48 3.26 18.41
N GLN A 235 9.46 4.02 17.31
CA GLN A 235 8.61 5.19 17.16
C GLN A 235 7.19 4.78 16.75
N ALA A 236 6.19 5.25 17.48
CA ALA A 236 4.81 5.20 17.02
C ALA A 236 4.67 5.92 15.66
N ASN A 237 3.68 5.49 14.86
CA ASN A 237 3.44 6.09 13.54
C ASN A 237 3.05 7.57 13.62
N ASN A 238 2.34 7.95 14.69
CA ASN A 238 1.94 9.31 14.99
C ASN A 238 2.47 9.73 16.37
N GLY A 239 2.76 11.02 16.52
CA GLY A 239 3.10 11.66 17.80
C GLY A 239 1.89 11.78 18.74
N PRO A 240 2.07 12.43 19.91
CA PRO A 240 0.99 12.62 20.87
C PRO A 240 -0.12 13.53 20.33
N PHE A 241 -1.33 13.39 20.88
CA PHE A 241 -2.45 14.32 20.74
C PHE A 241 -2.10 15.70 21.34
N PRO A 242 -2.57 16.83 20.76
CA PRO A 242 -3.53 16.95 19.66
C PRO A 242 -2.96 16.91 18.25
N GLU A 243 -1.64 17.08 18.09
CA GLU A 243 -1.06 17.24 16.76
C GLU A 243 -1.03 15.93 15.98
N CYS A 244 -0.77 14.81 16.65
CA CYS A 244 -0.69 13.48 16.05
C CYS A 244 0.19 13.46 14.79
N ALA A 245 1.26 14.26 14.80
CA ALA A 245 2.15 14.45 13.66
C ALA A 245 2.78 13.12 13.24
N LEU A 246 3.08 12.97 11.94
CA LEU A 246 3.82 11.81 11.46
C LEU A 246 5.18 11.72 12.15
N ASN A 247 5.63 10.49 12.43
CA ASN A 247 7.03 10.30 12.80
C ASN A 247 7.95 10.69 11.63
N SER A 248 9.25 10.80 11.89
CA SER A 248 10.17 11.36 10.89
C SER A 248 10.36 10.45 9.67
N CYS A 249 10.17 9.13 9.81
CA CYS A 249 10.15 8.21 8.68
C CYS A 249 8.95 8.46 7.76
N LEU A 250 7.74 8.44 8.33
CA LEU A 250 6.50 8.62 7.58
C LEU A 250 6.39 10.02 6.99
N GLN A 251 6.95 11.03 7.64
CA GLN A 251 7.06 12.37 7.06
C GLN A 251 8.00 12.36 5.85
N CYS A 252 9.16 11.72 5.94
CA CYS A 252 10.06 11.62 4.80
C CYS A 252 9.43 10.84 3.63
N ASP A 253 8.74 9.75 3.91
CA ASP A 253 7.97 9.01 2.89
C ASP A 253 6.90 9.90 2.22
N ALA A 254 6.16 10.67 3.03
CA ALA A 254 5.17 11.62 2.53
C ALA A 254 5.77 12.65 1.58
N ASP A 255 6.96 13.17 1.92
CA ASP A 255 7.65 14.21 1.16
C ASP A 255 8.31 13.70 -0.14
N ASN A 256 8.68 12.41 -0.21
CA ASN A 256 9.50 11.88 -1.31
C ASN A 256 8.81 10.84 -2.20
N SER A 257 7.87 10.06 -1.65
CA SER A 257 7.33 8.89 -2.34
C SER A 257 5.80 8.85 -2.37
N ALA A 258 5.13 9.27 -1.30
CA ALA A 258 3.70 9.04 -1.14
C ALA A 258 2.85 9.77 -2.20
N GLU A 259 3.25 10.97 -2.63
CA GLU A 259 2.55 11.71 -3.68
C GLU A 259 2.63 11.00 -5.03
N THR A 260 3.84 10.59 -5.44
CA THR A 260 4.06 9.83 -6.68
C THR A 260 3.32 8.50 -6.66
N LEU A 261 3.38 7.77 -5.53
CA LEU A 261 2.62 6.53 -5.36
C LEU A 261 1.12 6.79 -5.48
N ALA A 262 0.56 7.76 -4.75
CA ALA A 262 -0.86 8.08 -4.79
C ALA A 262 -1.34 8.49 -6.19
N LYS A 263 -0.49 9.21 -6.95
CA LYS A 263 -0.75 9.59 -8.34
C LYS A 263 -0.81 8.40 -9.29
N ILE A 264 0.05 7.40 -9.13
CA ILE A 264 0.09 6.24 -10.05
C ILE A 264 -0.88 5.15 -9.62
N ALA A 265 -0.97 4.86 -8.32
CA ALA A 265 -1.85 3.86 -7.75
C ALA A 265 -3.33 4.22 -7.93
N GLY A 266 -3.68 5.52 -7.82
CA GLY A 266 -5.05 6.02 -7.78
C GLY A 266 -5.74 5.73 -6.45
N ARG A 267 -5.73 4.47 -6.02
CA ARG A 267 -6.33 3.98 -4.77
C ARG A 267 -5.31 3.96 -3.62
N THR A 268 -5.74 4.44 -2.46
CA THR A 268 -5.10 4.20 -1.15
C THR A 268 -6.14 3.73 -0.15
N MET A 269 -5.72 3.24 1.03
CA MET A 269 -6.66 2.85 2.09
C MET A 269 -7.59 4.02 2.48
N ARG A 270 -7.02 5.19 2.79
CA ARG A 270 -7.79 6.38 3.19
C ARG A 270 -8.77 6.85 2.11
N ARG A 271 -8.35 6.84 0.83
CA ARG A 271 -9.22 7.17 -0.31
C ARG A 271 -10.35 6.18 -0.51
N SER A 272 -10.19 4.95 -0.01
CA SER A 272 -11.21 3.90 -0.04
C SER A 272 -12.07 3.87 1.22
N GLY A 273 -11.89 4.81 2.15
CA GLY A 273 -12.60 4.81 3.43
C GLY A 273 -12.19 3.68 4.36
N LEU A 274 -10.93 3.24 4.26
CA LEU A 274 -10.36 2.25 5.16
C LEU A 274 -9.41 2.96 6.12
N LEU A 275 -9.61 2.72 7.42
CA LEU A 275 -8.68 3.20 8.45
C LEU A 275 -7.35 2.46 8.32
N SER A 276 -6.26 3.17 8.60
CA SER A 276 -4.90 2.64 8.52
C SER A 276 -4.19 2.73 9.87
N PRO A 277 -3.05 2.05 10.04
CA PRO A 277 -2.20 2.22 11.22
C PRO A 277 -1.54 3.60 11.37
N VAL A 278 -1.84 4.54 10.47
CA VAL A 278 -1.37 5.93 10.57
C VAL A 278 -2.57 6.87 10.57
N ALA A 279 -2.70 7.68 11.63
CA ALA A 279 -3.75 8.68 11.73
C ALA A 279 -3.55 9.74 10.65
N ARG A 280 -4.66 10.16 10.05
CA ARG A 280 -4.77 11.16 8.98
C ARG A 280 -5.87 12.14 9.34
N LYS A 281 -5.93 13.28 8.66
CA LYS A 281 -7.01 14.24 8.91
C LYS A 281 -8.35 13.63 8.53
N CYS A 282 -9.41 14.04 9.21
CA CYS A 282 -10.73 13.46 8.99
C CYS A 282 -11.26 13.69 7.56
N ASP A 283 -10.88 14.79 6.91
CA ASP A 283 -11.23 15.13 5.52
C ASP A 283 -10.42 14.35 4.47
N GLU A 284 -9.33 13.68 4.85
CA GLU A 284 -8.52 12.83 3.97
C GLU A 284 -9.02 11.37 3.92
N ILE A 285 -10.02 11.03 4.75
CA ILE A 285 -10.58 9.68 4.84
C ILE A 285 -11.95 9.68 4.18
N ALA A 286 -12.07 8.91 3.09
CA ALA A 286 -13.31 8.85 2.34
C ALA A 286 -14.43 8.16 3.14
N MET A 287 -15.66 8.61 2.93
CA MET A 287 -16.85 7.94 3.47
C MET A 287 -17.49 7.09 2.36
N ILE A 288 -16.91 5.91 2.12
CA ILE A 288 -17.34 4.99 1.06
C ILE A 288 -17.86 3.70 1.67
N GLU A 289 -19.07 3.31 1.27
CA GLU A 289 -19.63 2.01 1.60
C GLU A 289 -19.32 1.02 0.48
N HIS A 290 -18.52 -0.01 0.80
CA HIS A 290 -18.20 -1.07 -0.15
C HIS A 290 -19.35 -2.06 -0.26
N GLN A 291 -19.96 -2.10 -1.44
CA GLN A 291 -21.10 -2.96 -1.70
C GLN A 291 -20.66 -4.28 -2.32
N ARG A 292 -21.34 -5.36 -1.91
CA ARG A 292 -21.10 -6.71 -2.42
C ARG A 292 -21.36 -6.83 -3.93
N CYS A 293 -22.46 -6.21 -4.39
CA CYS A 293 -22.93 -6.30 -5.76
C CYS A 293 -23.46 -4.94 -6.22
N PRO A 294 -22.55 -3.98 -6.45
CA PRO A 294 -22.92 -2.61 -6.79
C PRO A 294 -23.72 -2.61 -8.09
N GLN A 295 -24.90 -1.97 -8.06
CA GLN A 295 -25.75 -1.81 -9.23
C GLN A 295 -25.25 -0.61 -10.02
N THR A 296 -24.78 -0.85 -11.24
CA THR A 296 -24.17 0.18 -12.11
C THR A 296 -24.73 0.05 -13.53
N THR A 297 -24.59 1.09 -14.33
CA THR A 297 -24.83 1.03 -15.78
C THR A 297 -23.52 0.83 -16.54
N PRO A 298 -23.55 0.20 -17.72
CA PRO A 298 -22.41 0.16 -18.63
C PRO A 298 -21.89 1.55 -19.02
N LEU A 299 -20.60 1.61 -19.36
CA LEU A 299 -19.92 2.82 -19.88
C LEU A 299 -20.41 3.23 -21.27
#